data_AF-A0A090X502-F1
#
_entry.id   AF-A0A090X502-F1
#
_cell.length_a   1.000
_cell.length_b   1.000
_cell.length_c   1.000
_cell.angle_alpha   90.00
_cell.angle_beta   90.00
_cell.angle_gamma   90.00
#
_symmetry.space_group_name_H-M   'P 1'
#
loop_
_entity.id
_entity.type
_entity.pdbx_description
1 polymer ?
#
loop_
_entity_poly.entity_id
_entity_poly.type
_entity_poly.pdbx_seq_one_letter_code
_entity_poly.pdbx_strand_id
1 'polypeptide(L)' 'MDWFVTEYSKRCKYKLDMGKSCVRFKKMEDIPFELIGELTAKFTAQEWIEIYENSIKK' A
#
# COMPACT_ATOMS: atom_id res chain seq x y z
N MET A 1 5.42 -0.92 -7.53
CA MET A 1 4.07 -0.63 -6.98
C MET A 1 2.98 -1.40 -7.72
N ASP A 2 3.26 -1.87 -8.93
CA ASP A 2 2.36 -2.59 -9.85
C ASP A 2 1.78 -3.89 -9.27
N TRP A 3 2.53 -4.57 -8.40
CA TRP A 3 2.03 -5.76 -7.71
C TRP A 3 0.79 -5.45 -6.86
N PHE A 4 0.84 -4.39 -6.05
CA PHE A 4 -0.28 -3.99 -5.20
C PHE A 4 -1.48 -3.56 -6.03
N VAL A 5 -1.27 -2.81 -7.12
CA VAL A 5 -2.35 -2.40 -8.04
C VAL A 5 -3.03 -3.61 -8.68
N THR A 6 -2.25 -4.61 -9.09
CA THR A 6 -2.75 -5.83 -9.72
C THR A 6 -3.52 -6.70 -8.73
N GLU A 7 -2.97 -6.96 -7.54
CA GLU A 7 -3.67 -7.72 -6.48
C GLU A 7 -4.93 -7.00 -6.01
N TYR A 8 -4.85 -5.67 -5.85
CA TYR A 8 -5.99 -4.86 -5.45
C TYR A 8 -7.12 -4.94 -6.49
N SER A 9 -6.81 -4.84 -7.78
CA SER A 9 -7.82 -4.97 -8.84
C SER A 9 -8.44 -6.36 -8.93
N LYS A 10 -7.77 -7.41 -8.44
CA LYS A 10 -8.29 -8.79 -8.43
C LYS A 10 -9.19 -9.05 -7.22
N ARG A 11 -8.81 -8.56 -6.04
CA ARG A 11 -9.53 -8.81 -4.79
C ARG A 11 -10.61 -7.76 -4.47
N CYS A 12 -10.43 -6.52 -4.92
CA CYS A 12 -11.37 -5.44 -4.61
C CYS A 12 -12.35 -5.18 -5.76
N LYS A 13 -13.61 -4.94 -5.38
CA LYS A 13 -14.67 -4.57 -6.32
C LYS A 13 -14.55 -3.14 -6.86
N TYR A 14 -13.85 -2.27 -6.13
CA TYR A 14 -13.77 -0.84 -6.43
C TYR A 14 -12.40 -0.46 -6.94
N LYS A 15 -12.36 0.57 -7.78
CA LYS A 15 -11.12 1.13 -8.31
C LYS A 15 -10.27 1.69 -7.18
N LEU A 16 -8.97 1.38 -7.20
CA LEU A 16 -7.98 1.97 -6.31
C LEU A 16 -7.91 3.48 -6.54
N ASP A 17 -8.19 4.27 -5.49
CA ASP A 17 -8.06 5.73 -5.47
C ASP A 17 -6.73 6.07 -4.79
N MET A 18 -5.65 6.15 -5.58
CA MET A 18 -4.28 6.37 -5.10
C MET A 18 -3.76 7.73 -5.53
N GLY A 19 -3.43 8.58 -4.56
CA GLY A 19 -2.69 9.82 -4.77
C GLY A 19 -1.17 9.58 -4.88
N LYS A 20 -0.36 10.64 -4.77
CA LYS A 20 1.12 10.52 -4.86
C LYS A 20 1.76 9.61 -3.80
N SER A 21 1.13 9.46 -2.63
CA SER A 21 1.65 8.64 -1.51
C SER A 21 0.54 8.00 -0.65
N CYS A 22 -0.74 8.30 -0.92
CA CYS A 22 -1.86 7.85 -0.09
C CYS A 22 -2.89 7.07 -0.90
N VAL A 23 -3.49 6.04 -0.29
CA VAL A 23 -4.64 5.31 -0.83
C VAL A 23 -5.88 5.75 -0.05
N ARG A 24 -6.93 6.18 -0.75
CA ARG A 24 -8.18 6.62 -0.14
C ARG A 24 -9.24 5.52 -0.26
N PHE A 25 -9.72 5.05 0.87
CA PHE A 25 -10.86 4.14 0.95
C PHE A 25 -12.14 4.94 1.19
N LYS A 26 -13.13 4.81 0.30
CA LYS A 26 -14.44 5.47 0.46
C LYS A 26 -15.46 4.59 1.20
N LYS A 27 -15.30 3.28 1.11
CA LYS A 27 -16.15 2.28 1.77
C LYS A 27 -15.30 1.51 2.76
N MET A 28 -15.65 1.57 4.04
CA MET A 28 -14.88 0.89 5.10
C MET A 28 -15.09 -0.63 5.08
N GLU A 29 -16.25 -1.08 4.63
CA GLU A 29 -16.64 -2.50 4.58
C GLU A 29 -15.87 -3.30 3.51
N ASP A 30 -15.37 -2.61 2.48
CA ASP A 30 -14.65 -3.20 1.34
C ASP A 30 -13.12 -2.99 1.44
N ILE A 31 -12.60 -2.56 2.60
CA ILE A 31 -11.16 -2.39 2.78
C ILE A 31 -10.50 -3.78 2.83
N PRO A 32 -9.56 -4.11 1.93
CA PRO A 32 -8.92 -5.42 1.90
C PRO A 32 -7.83 -5.50 2.98
N PHE A 33 -8.21 -5.72 4.23
CA PHE A 33 -7.28 -5.81 5.36
C PHE A 33 -6.21 -6.89 5.17
N GLU A 34 -6.58 -8.05 4.61
CA GLU A 34 -5.62 -9.13 4.32
C GLU A 34 -4.54 -8.69 3.34
N LEU A 35 -4.92 -8.01 2.24
CA LEU A 35 -3.97 -7.53 1.24
C LEU A 35 -3.02 -6.45 1.80
N ILE A 36 -3.54 -5.58 2.67
CA ILE A 36 -2.74 -4.57 3.37
C ILE A 36 -1.78 -5.26 4.35
N GLY A 37 -2.24 -6.31 5.04
CA GLY A 37 -1.40 -7.16 5.88
C GLY A 37 -0.24 -7.77 5.09
N GLU A 38 -0.53 -8.40 3.95
CA GLU A 38 0.50 -8.95 3.05
C GLU A 38 1.47 -7.88 2.53
N LEU A 39 0.96 -6.69 2.21
CA LEU A 39 1.81 -5.57 1.80
C LEU A 39 2.75 -5.13 2.91
N THR A 40 2.23 -4.92 4.12
CA THR A 40 3.05 -4.48 5.27
C THR A 40 4.03 -5.55 5.73
N ALA A 41 3.66 -6.83 5.64
CA ALA A 41 4.53 -7.96 5.96
C ALA A 41 5.69 -8.14 4.96
N LYS A 42 5.53 -7.66 3.71
CA LYS A 42 6.59 -7.68 2.70
C LYS A 42 7.72 -6.68 2.96
N PHE A 43 7.47 -5.66 3.79
CA PHE A 43 8.48 -4.67 4.16
C PHE A 43 8.94 -4.91 5.58
N THR A 44 10.25 -5.00 5.78
CA THR A 44 10.82 -5.00 7.12
C THR A 44 10.89 -3.59 7.69
N ALA A 45 10.91 -3.48 9.02
CA ALA A 45 11.10 -2.19 9.69
C ALA A 45 12.42 -1.50 9.28
N GLN A 46 13.46 -2.30 8.99
CA GLN A 46 14.77 -1.79 8.58
C GLN A 46 14.74 -1.18 7.17
N GLU A 47 14.08 -1.83 6.21
CA GLU A 47 13.88 -1.25 4.87
C GLU A 47 13.10 0.07 4.92
N TRP A 48 12.12 0.17 5.83
CA TRP A 48 11.39 1.43 6.05
C TRP A 48 12.31 2.55 6.56
N ILE A 49 13.21 2.24 7.50
CA ILE A 49 14.18 3.20 8.03
C ILE A 49 15.14 3.64 6.92
N GLU A 50 15.66 2.71 6.11
CA GLU A 50 16.56 3.04 5.00
C GLU A 50 15.89 3.94 3.94
N ILE A 51 14.64 3.65 3.58
CA ILE A 51 13.87 4.49 2.64
C ILE A 51 13.67 5.89 3.24
N TYR A 52 13.33 5.98 4.52
CA TYR A 52 13.11 7.24 5.21
C TYR A 52 14.40 8.07 5.29
N GLU A 53 15.52 7.47 5.71
CA GLU A 53 16.82 8.15 5.76
C GLU A 53 17.26 8.67 4.38
N ASN A 54 17.10 7.85 3.33
CA ASN A 54 17.43 8.25 1.96
C ASN A 54 16.53 9.39 1.45
N SER A 55 15.26 9.43 1.89
CA SER A 55 14.33 10.51 1.50
C SER A 55 14.61 11.84 2.20
N ILE A 56 15.22 11.81 3.38
CA ILE A 56 15.53 13.00 4.20
C ILE A 56 16.94 13.55 3.94
N LYS A 57 17.94 12.70 3.64
CA LYS A 57 19.33 13.13 3.38
C LYS A 57 19.53 13.73 1.98
N LYS A 58 18.61 14.58 1.53
CA LYS A 58 18.71 15.31 0.27
C LYS A 58 19.40 16.66 0.43
#